data_AF-A0A2P6MU64-F1
#
_entry.id   AF-A0A2P6MU64-F1
#
_cell.length_a   1.000
_cell.length_b   1.000
_cell.length_c   1.000
_cell.angle_alpha   90.00
_cell.angle_beta   90.00
_cell.angle_gamma   90.00
#
_symmetry.space_group_name_H-M   'P 1'
#
loop_
_entity.id
_entity.type
_entity.pdbx_description
1 polymer ?
#
loop_
_entity_poly.entity_id
_entity_poly.type
_entity_poly.pdbx_seq_one_letter_code
_entity_poly.pdbx_strand_id
1 'polypeptide(L)'
;MNSRYKADQNSVVKLSKFEGNIETGERYGVISWKAALAQAQRIHKEDLAANQMATDQTNSKYTSSLDEVTRQTQNLMRDLKAENKKHIEDLNAKDIQDLNAKHERDIQDLNTEHKMMNAKHERDMQDFKAEHKKHIENLNAENAEHKMMNAKHERDIENLNAENAEHKMTNAKHERDIEYLKAENAEHKKSTQLVQKLISDQKNALLLGDLVSDFQLAVAQGCEQDFEFKLPAKTVDRRMKEIKRGRNIIAHPRDSSEFTAENLNAVLQTQGISEEHRKIGLKCVELLFNKDHLFWKKLNTKLTMRVFKHVNLVLL
;
A
#
# COMPACT_ATOMS: atom_id res chain seq x y z
N MET A 1 -40.49 101.70 8.44
CA MET A 1 -39.79 102.85 7.82
C MET A 1 -40.32 104.12 8.45
N ASN A 2 -39.41 104.88 9.07
CA ASN A 2 -39.61 106.22 9.63
C ASN A 2 -40.34 107.14 8.64
N SER A 3 -41.17 108.07 9.14
CA SER A 3 -41.08 109.50 8.81
C SER A 3 -42.36 110.28 9.17
N ARG A 4 -42.17 111.23 10.11
CA ARG A 4 -42.79 112.58 10.16
C ARG A 4 -44.28 112.68 10.52
N TYR A 5 -44.55 112.62 11.83
CA TYR A 5 -45.44 113.61 12.44
C TYR A 5 -44.72 114.97 12.45
N LYS A 6 -44.88 115.77 11.40
CA LYS A 6 -44.63 117.21 11.49
C LYS A 6 -45.85 117.81 12.18
N ALA A 7 -45.72 118.12 13.46
CA ALA A 7 -46.67 118.98 14.17
C ALA A 7 -46.66 120.34 13.45
N ASP A 8 -47.78 120.69 12.84
CA ASP A 8 -47.99 122.00 12.23
C ASP A 8 -48.27 123.01 13.36
N GLN A 9 -47.20 123.53 13.96
CA GLN A 9 -47.23 124.53 15.03
C GLN A 9 -47.44 125.97 14.50
N ASN A 10 -48.10 126.17 13.36
CA ASN A 10 -48.04 127.45 12.64
C ASN A 10 -49.40 128.10 12.35
N SER A 11 -50.33 128.10 13.31
CA SER A 11 -51.45 129.06 13.34
C SER A 11 -51.37 129.99 14.56
N VAL A 12 -50.17 130.53 14.83
CA VAL A 12 -50.08 131.77 15.61
C VAL A 12 -50.68 132.88 14.75
N VAL A 13 -51.97 133.15 14.95
CA VAL A 13 -52.60 134.39 14.50
C VAL A 13 -51.82 135.52 15.16
N LYS A 14 -50.95 136.18 14.38
CA LYS A 14 -50.35 137.46 14.75
C LYS A 14 -51.50 138.46 14.90
N LEU A 15 -52.02 138.60 16.11
CA LEU A 15 -52.80 139.75 16.52
C LEU A 15 -51.84 140.94 16.58
N SER A 16 -51.68 141.62 15.45
CA SER A 16 -51.03 142.92 15.39
C SER A 16 -51.78 143.89 16.31
N LYS A 17 -51.06 144.37 17.34
CA LYS A 17 -51.44 145.47 18.23
C LYS A 17 -52.19 146.56 17.48
N PHE A 18 -53.44 146.80 17.86
CA PHE A 18 -54.21 147.98 17.48
C PHE A 18 -54.24 148.90 18.71
N GLU A 19 -53.15 149.64 18.95
CA GLU A 19 -53.12 150.76 19.89
C GLU A 19 -53.67 151.99 19.13
N GLY A 20 -54.94 152.32 19.36
CA GLY A 20 -55.62 153.44 18.71
C GLY A 20 -56.69 154.06 19.62
N ASN A 21 -56.46 155.33 19.97
CA ASN A 21 -57.22 156.23 20.84
C ASN A 21 -58.73 155.94 21.00
N ILE A 22 -59.12 155.70 22.26
CA ILE A 22 -60.51 155.57 22.71
C ILE A 22 -61.00 156.97 23.07
N GLU A 23 -61.50 157.71 22.08
CA GLU A 23 -62.40 158.84 22.30
C GLU A 23 -63.11 159.10 20.96
N THR A 24 -64.40 158.76 20.87
CA THR A 24 -65.32 158.78 19.68
C THR A 24 -65.45 157.52 18.80
N GLY A 25 -65.14 156.31 19.31
CA GLY A 25 -65.03 155.07 18.52
C GLY A 25 -66.07 153.95 18.73
N GLU A 26 -67.23 154.18 19.36
CA GLU A 26 -68.09 153.05 19.84
C GLU A 26 -68.98 152.37 18.78
N ARG A 27 -69.06 152.85 17.53
CA ARG A 27 -69.83 152.18 16.46
C ARG A 27 -69.00 151.58 15.32
N TYR A 28 -67.74 151.97 15.14
CA TYR A 28 -66.90 151.43 14.06
C TYR A 28 -66.08 150.18 14.48
N GLY A 29 -65.79 149.99 15.77
CA GLY A 29 -65.10 148.78 16.26
C GLY A 29 -65.98 147.51 16.26
N VAL A 30 -67.28 147.62 16.55
CA VAL A 30 -68.19 146.46 16.63
C VAL A 30 -68.49 145.88 15.25
N ILE A 31 -68.49 146.71 14.20
CA ILE A 31 -68.69 146.26 12.81
C ILE A 31 -67.42 145.54 12.30
N SER A 32 -66.22 145.97 12.69
CA SER A 32 -64.97 145.31 12.26
C SER A 32 -64.77 143.95 12.92
N TRP A 33 -65.15 143.77 14.19
CA TRP A 33 -65.06 142.48 14.89
C TRP A 33 -66.05 141.43 14.36
N LYS A 34 -67.28 141.82 14.00
CA LYS A 34 -68.25 140.88 13.37
C LYS A 34 -67.78 140.43 11.99
N ALA A 35 -67.22 141.34 11.19
CA ALA A 35 -66.65 140.99 9.88
C ALA A 35 -65.42 140.08 10.02
N ALA A 36 -64.53 140.37 10.97
CA ALA A 36 -63.36 139.53 11.26
C ALA A 36 -63.76 138.13 11.76
N LEU A 37 -64.78 138.00 12.62
CA LEU A 37 -65.29 136.71 13.08
C LEU A 37 -65.92 135.91 11.93
N ALA A 38 -66.71 136.54 11.07
CA ALA A 38 -67.30 135.89 9.90
C ALA A 38 -66.23 135.42 8.89
N GLN A 39 -65.15 136.20 8.73
CA GLN A 39 -64.01 135.82 7.90
C GLN A 39 -63.23 134.65 8.52
N ALA A 40 -62.96 134.68 9.83
CA ALA A 40 -62.31 133.57 10.53
C ALA A 40 -63.15 132.27 10.47
N GLN A 41 -64.47 132.38 10.58
CA GLN A 41 -65.38 131.22 10.42
C GLN A 41 -65.40 130.68 8.99
N ARG A 42 -65.26 131.53 7.96
CA ARG A 42 -65.12 131.10 6.57
C ARG A 42 -63.79 130.38 6.35
N ILE A 43 -62.68 130.98 6.79
CA ILE A 43 -61.35 130.39 6.69
C ILE A 43 -61.31 129.03 7.41
N HIS A 44 -61.84 128.93 8.62
CA HIS A 44 -61.90 127.66 9.35
C HIS A 44 -62.74 126.59 8.63
N LYS A 45 -63.84 126.97 7.95
CA LYS A 45 -64.64 126.04 7.14
C LYS A 45 -63.89 125.62 5.87
N GLU A 46 -63.18 126.53 5.23
CA GLU A 46 -62.35 126.25 4.05
C GLU A 46 -61.17 125.34 4.40
N ASP A 47 -60.50 125.59 5.54
CA ASP A 47 -59.42 124.74 6.05
C ASP A 47 -59.93 123.33 6.41
N LEU A 48 -61.11 123.21 7.01
CA LEU A 48 -61.75 121.92 7.26
C LEU A 48 -62.07 121.18 5.96
N ALA A 49 -62.62 121.88 4.96
CA ALA A 49 -62.93 121.30 3.66
C ALA A 49 -61.66 120.87 2.90
N ALA A 50 -60.59 121.68 2.95
CA ALA A 50 -59.29 121.36 2.36
C ALA A 50 -58.64 120.15 3.05
N ASN A 51 -58.70 120.07 4.39
CA ASN A 51 -58.21 118.93 5.15
C ASN A 51 -59.01 117.65 4.85
N GLN A 52 -60.33 117.76 4.69
CA GLN A 52 -61.17 116.63 4.29
C GLN A 52 -60.81 116.15 2.88
N MET A 53 -60.70 117.07 1.91
CA MET A 53 -60.29 116.72 0.54
C MET A 53 -58.90 116.08 0.48
N ALA A 54 -57.93 116.58 1.26
CA ALA A 54 -56.60 116.00 1.34
C ALA A 54 -56.65 114.57 1.92
N THR A 55 -57.46 114.38 2.98
CA THR A 55 -57.70 113.07 3.59
C THR A 55 -58.34 112.09 2.60
N ASP A 56 -59.38 112.53 1.88
CA ASP A 56 -60.07 111.71 0.89
C ASP A 56 -59.16 111.34 -0.28
N GLN A 57 -58.32 112.29 -0.74
CA GLN A 57 -57.33 112.02 -1.78
C GLN A 57 -56.26 111.02 -1.31
N THR A 58 -55.79 111.13 -0.06
CA THR A 58 -54.85 110.14 0.49
C THR A 58 -55.50 108.77 0.62
N ASN A 59 -56.73 108.70 1.14
CA ASN A 59 -57.47 107.46 1.28
C ASN A 59 -57.70 106.80 -0.10
N SER A 60 -58.09 107.57 -1.11
CA SER A 60 -58.25 107.10 -2.49
C SER A 60 -56.95 106.54 -3.09
N LYS A 61 -55.79 107.17 -2.80
CA LYS A 61 -54.48 106.63 -3.22
C LYS A 61 -54.14 105.33 -2.48
N TYR A 62 -54.42 105.27 -1.18
CA TYR A 62 -54.18 104.06 -0.39
C TYR A 62 -55.06 102.90 -0.85
N THR A 63 -56.35 103.13 -1.09
CA THR A 63 -57.26 102.09 -1.59
C THR A 63 -56.81 101.60 -2.96
N SER A 64 -56.47 102.52 -3.88
CA SER A 64 -55.97 102.16 -5.22
C SER A 64 -54.67 101.35 -5.15
N SER A 65 -53.74 101.73 -4.27
CA SER A 65 -52.49 100.98 -4.06
C SER A 65 -52.73 99.61 -3.43
N LEU A 66 -53.69 99.50 -2.52
CA LEU A 66 -54.05 98.23 -1.88
C LEU A 66 -54.69 97.28 -2.89
N ASP A 67 -55.57 97.79 -3.75
CA ASP A 67 -56.20 97.02 -4.83
C ASP A 67 -55.15 96.50 -5.82
N GLU A 68 -54.16 97.32 -6.18
CA GLU A 68 -53.09 96.90 -7.07
C GLU A 68 -52.19 95.83 -6.43
N VAL A 69 -51.80 95.98 -5.17
CA VAL A 69 -51.01 94.95 -4.44
C VAL A 69 -51.80 93.65 -4.30
N THR A 70 -53.10 93.75 -4.04
CA THR A 70 -54.01 92.59 -3.96
C THR A 70 -54.07 91.88 -5.30
N ARG A 71 -54.23 92.63 -6.39
CA ARG A 71 -54.24 92.10 -7.76
C ARG A 71 -52.92 91.42 -8.13
N GLN A 72 -51.79 92.05 -7.81
CA GLN A 72 -50.46 91.49 -8.05
C GLN A 72 -50.25 90.19 -7.26
N THR A 73 -50.67 90.16 -5.99
CA THR A 73 -50.58 88.98 -5.13
C THR A 73 -51.45 87.83 -5.66
N GLN A 74 -52.67 88.12 -6.12
CA GLN A 74 -53.54 87.13 -6.74
C GLN A 74 -52.96 86.58 -8.05
N ASN A 75 -52.33 87.43 -8.87
CA ASN A 75 -51.67 86.99 -10.10
C ASN A 75 -50.46 86.08 -9.79
N LEU A 76 -49.59 86.48 -8.86
CA LEU A 76 -48.46 85.66 -8.44
C LEU A 76 -48.90 84.28 -7.90
N MET A 77 -49.95 84.25 -7.08
CA MET A 77 -50.51 82.98 -6.58
C MET A 77 -51.07 82.11 -7.71
N ARG A 78 -51.71 82.72 -8.72
CA ARG A 78 -52.22 81.99 -9.89
C ARG A 78 -51.08 81.38 -10.69
N ASP A 79 -50.02 82.15 -10.93
CA ASP A 79 -48.86 81.73 -11.71
C ASP A 79 -48.09 80.62 -10.99
N LEU A 80 -47.80 80.78 -9.70
CA LEU A 80 -47.18 79.75 -8.87
C LEU A 80 -48.00 78.46 -8.83
N LYS A 81 -49.33 78.57 -8.75
CA LYS A 81 -50.21 77.39 -8.77
C LYS A 81 -50.17 76.68 -10.13
N ALA A 82 -50.09 77.43 -11.23
CA ALA A 82 -49.97 76.87 -12.56
C ALA A 82 -48.61 76.19 -12.78
N GLU A 83 -47.52 76.82 -12.34
CA GLU A 83 -46.17 76.26 -12.42
C GLU A 83 -46.03 74.99 -11.57
N ASN A 84 -46.50 75.02 -10.32
CA ASN A 84 -46.49 73.84 -9.45
C ASN A 84 -47.33 72.70 -10.03
N LYS A 85 -48.50 73.01 -10.61
CA LYS A 85 -49.33 72.01 -11.28
C LYS A 85 -48.57 71.36 -12.44
N LYS A 86 -47.94 72.17 -13.30
CA LYS A 86 -47.14 71.68 -14.42
C LYS A 86 -45.97 70.82 -13.95
N HIS A 87 -45.24 71.25 -12.91
CA HIS A 87 -44.11 70.49 -12.39
C HIS A 87 -44.55 69.13 -11.82
N ILE A 88 -45.68 69.08 -11.12
CA ILE A 88 -46.28 67.83 -10.62
C ILE A 88 -46.69 66.92 -11.80
N GLU A 89 -47.29 67.49 -12.85
CA GLU A 89 -47.66 66.74 -14.05
C GLU A 89 -46.42 66.20 -14.78
N ASP A 90 -45.36 66.99 -14.94
CA ASP A 90 -44.10 66.57 -15.58
C ASP A 90 -43.41 65.45 -14.78
N LEU A 91 -43.30 65.58 -13.45
CA LEU A 91 -42.74 64.54 -12.57
C LEU A 91 -43.54 63.23 -12.64
N ASN A 92 -44.88 63.33 -12.62
CA ASN A 92 -45.75 62.15 -12.68
C ASN A 92 -45.75 61.49 -14.06
N ALA A 93 -45.81 62.28 -15.13
CA ALA A 93 -45.94 61.76 -16.48
C ALA A 93 -44.62 61.23 -17.03
N LYS A 94 -43.50 61.87 -16.70
CA LYS A 94 -42.21 61.50 -17.27
C LYS A 94 -41.39 60.65 -16.32
N ASP A 95 -41.00 61.20 -15.19
CA ASP A 95 -39.99 60.55 -14.35
C ASP A 95 -40.53 59.28 -13.69
N ILE A 96 -41.76 59.30 -13.16
CA ILE A 96 -42.37 58.11 -12.56
C ILE A 96 -42.68 57.03 -13.61
N GLN A 97 -43.18 57.42 -14.80
CA GLN A 97 -43.48 56.44 -15.85
C GLN A 97 -42.21 55.82 -16.43
N ASP A 98 -41.18 56.63 -16.69
CA ASP A 98 -39.89 56.15 -17.20
C ASP A 98 -39.21 55.22 -16.17
N LEU A 99 -39.26 55.57 -14.88
CA LEU A 99 -38.74 54.73 -13.81
C LEU A 99 -39.48 53.40 -13.72
N ASN A 100 -40.82 53.42 -13.77
CA ASN A 100 -41.63 52.20 -13.74
C ASN A 100 -41.37 51.33 -14.98
N ALA A 101 -41.28 51.91 -16.17
CA ALA A 101 -40.96 51.19 -17.40
C ALA A 101 -39.54 50.62 -17.40
N LYS A 102 -38.59 51.30 -16.74
CA LYS A 102 -37.24 50.77 -16.50
C LYS A 102 -37.28 49.59 -15.53
N HIS A 103 -37.95 49.72 -14.38
CA HIS A 103 -38.06 48.64 -13.41
C HIS A 103 -38.75 47.39 -13.98
N GLU A 104 -39.80 47.56 -14.78
CA GLU A 104 -40.47 46.43 -15.42
C GLU A 104 -39.54 45.68 -16.38
N ARG A 105 -38.72 46.40 -17.16
CA ARG A 105 -37.68 45.80 -18.01
C ARG A 105 -36.62 45.07 -17.19
N ASP A 106 -36.09 45.71 -16.15
CA ASP A 106 -35.07 45.12 -15.28
C ASP A 106 -35.61 43.82 -14.62
N ILE A 107 -36.89 43.78 -14.22
CA ILE A 107 -37.55 42.58 -13.67
C ILE A 107 -37.69 41.48 -14.74
N GLN A 108 -38.06 41.83 -15.98
CA GLN A 108 -38.20 40.89 -17.08
C GLN A 108 -36.85 40.28 -17.50
N ASP A 109 -35.80 41.10 -17.54
CA ASP A 109 -34.44 40.66 -17.84
C ASP A 109 -33.93 39.69 -16.76
N LEU A 110 -34.06 40.06 -15.47
CA LEU A 110 -33.71 39.19 -14.34
C LEU A 110 -34.49 37.87 -14.35
N ASN A 111 -35.79 37.90 -14.66
CA ASN A 111 -36.59 36.68 -14.78
C ASN A 111 -36.12 35.80 -15.94
N THR A 112 -35.68 36.40 -17.05
CA THR A 112 -35.16 35.66 -18.21
C THR A 112 -33.81 35.04 -17.89
N GLU A 113 -32.90 35.78 -17.27
CA GLU A 113 -31.61 35.28 -16.80
C GLU A 113 -31.78 34.13 -15.81
N HIS A 114 -32.68 34.27 -14.84
CA HIS A 114 -32.97 33.22 -13.86
C HIS A 114 -33.51 31.94 -14.52
N LYS A 115 -34.39 32.07 -15.52
CA LYS A 115 -34.87 30.92 -16.30
C LYS A 115 -33.73 30.24 -17.06
N MET A 116 -32.85 31.02 -17.70
CA MET A 116 -31.70 30.48 -18.42
C MET A 116 -30.71 29.78 -17.48
N MET A 117 -30.44 30.37 -16.32
CA MET A 117 -29.57 29.79 -15.30
C MET A 117 -30.15 28.48 -14.77
N ASN A 118 -31.45 28.42 -14.47
CA ASN A 118 -32.11 27.19 -14.04
C ASN A 118 -32.08 26.10 -15.12
N ALA A 119 -32.35 26.46 -16.38
CA ALA A 119 -32.27 25.53 -17.50
C ALA A 119 -30.84 25.02 -17.76
N LYS A 120 -29.82 25.84 -17.45
CA LYS A 120 -28.42 25.40 -17.48
C LYS A 120 -28.12 24.46 -16.31
N HIS A 121 -28.50 24.83 -15.10
CA HIS A 121 -28.29 24.00 -13.91
C HIS A 121 -28.93 22.62 -14.03
N GLU A 122 -30.15 22.54 -14.56
CA GLU A 122 -30.83 21.25 -14.80
C GLU A 122 -30.07 20.37 -15.81
N ARG A 123 -29.51 20.97 -16.87
CA ARG A 123 -28.66 20.23 -17.83
C ARG A 123 -27.37 19.74 -17.18
N ASP A 124 -26.67 20.61 -16.47
CA ASP A 124 -25.43 20.25 -15.76
C ASP A 124 -25.69 19.10 -14.75
N MET A 125 -26.84 19.12 -14.07
CA MET A 125 -27.27 18.04 -13.16
C MET A 125 -27.61 16.73 -13.89
N GLN A 126 -28.18 16.79 -15.09
CA GLN A 126 -28.46 15.61 -15.91
C GLN A 126 -27.18 14.99 -16.46
N ASP A 127 -26.25 15.82 -16.95
CA ASP A 127 -24.93 15.39 -17.41
C ASP A 127 -24.15 14.73 -16.27
N PHE A 128 -24.12 15.35 -15.10
CA PHE A 128 -23.49 14.76 -13.90
C PHE A 128 -24.10 13.40 -13.52
N LYS A 129 -25.44 13.29 -13.56
CA LYS A 129 -26.13 12.00 -13.30
C LYS A 129 -25.77 10.94 -14.33
N ALA A 130 -25.67 11.31 -15.61
CA ALA A 130 -25.30 10.40 -16.68
C ALA A 130 -23.84 9.92 -16.54
N GLU A 131 -22.91 10.83 -16.25
CA GLU A 131 -21.51 10.50 -15.98
C GLU A 131 -21.36 9.59 -14.76
N HIS A 132 -22.05 9.91 -13.66
CA HIS A 132 -22.03 9.10 -12.44
C HIS A 132 -22.58 7.69 -12.69
N LYS A 133 -23.66 7.56 -13.47
CA LYS A 133 -24.20 6.26 -13.87
C LYS A 133 -23.19 5.46 -14.69
N LYS A 134 -22.55 6.08 -15.68
CA LYS A 134 -21.51 5.44 -16.51
C LYS A 134 -20.31 4.99 -15.68
N HIS A 135 -19.90 5.80 -14.71
CA HIS A 135 -18.80 5.43 -13.81
C HIS A 135 -19.13 4.20 -12.96
N ILE A 136 -20.35 4.12 -12.42
CA ILE A 136 -20.82 2.93 -11.69
C ILE A 136 -20.86 1.69 -12.60
N GLU A 137 -21.34 1.83 -13.84
CA GLU A 137 -21.36 0.73 -14.81
C GLU A 137 -19.94 0.21 -15.11
N ASN A 138 -18.97 1.12 -15.29
CA ASN A 138 -17.57 0.75 -15.49
C ASN A 138 -16.97 0.02 -14.27
N LEU A 139 -17.17 0.54 -13.06
CA LEU A 139 -16.69 -0.11 -11.83
C LEU A 139 -17.29 -1.52 -11.66
N ASN A 140 -18.56 -1.69 -12.03
CA ASN A 140 -19.21 -3.00 -11.98
C ASN A 140 -18.61 -3.97 -13.02
N ALA A 141 -18.28 -3.49 -14.22
CA ALA A 141 -17.60 -4.28 -15.24
C ALA A 141 -16.19 -4.71 -14.79
N GLU A 142 -15.39 -3.79 -14.27
CA GLU A 142 -14.06 -4.07 -13.71
C GLU A 142 -14.13 -5.09 -12.56
N ASN A 143 -15.11 -4.94 -11.67
CA ASN A 143 -15.31 -5.89 -10.57
C ASN A 143 -15.72 -7.28 -11.07
N ALA A 144 -16.49 -7.37 -12.16
CA ALA A 144 -16.82 -8.65 -12.78
C ALA A 144 -15.58 -9.32 -13.40
N GLU A 145 -14.70 -8.55 -14.05
CA GLU A 145 -13.43 -9.03 -14.58
C GLU A 145 -12.50 -9.54 -13.47
N HIS A 146 -12.36 -8.77 -12.38
CA HIS A 146 -11.58 -9.19 -11.21
C HIS A 146 -12.11 -10.49 -10.60
N LYS A 147 -13.42 -10.68 -10.51
CA LYS A 147 -14.03 -11.95 -10.06
C LYS A 147 -13.68 -13.11 -10.98
N MET A 148 -13.74 -12.91 -12.30
CA MET A 148 -13.36 -13.94 -13.26
C MET A 148 -11.87 -14.29 -13.17
N MET A 149 -11.01 -13.29 -12.98
CA MET A 149 -9.57 -13.47 -12.78
C MET A 149 -9.28 -14.26 -11.49
N ASN A 150 -9.96 -13.94 -10.39
CA ASN A 150 -9.82 -14.69 -9.14
C ASN A 150 -10.27 -16.14 -9.28
N ALA A 151 -11.41 -16.39 -9.92
CA ALA A 151 -11.88 -17.75 -10.19
C ALA A 151 -10.96 -18.54 -11.14
N LYS A 152 -10.18 -17.85 -11.99
CA LYS A 152 -9.11 -18.48 -12.77
C LYS A 152 -7.92 -18.83 -11.89
N HIS A 153 -7.44 -17.91 -11.07
CA HIS A 153 -6.33 -18.16 -10.14
C HIS A 153 -6.63 -19.30 -9.16
N GLU A 154 -7.85 -19.39 -8.63
CA GLU A 154 -8.27 -20.50 -7.77
C GLU A 154 -8.14 -21.86 -8.49
N ARG A 155 -8.61 -21.95 -9.74
CA ARG A 155 -8.44 -23.15 -10.56
C ARG A 155 -6.97 -23.47 -10.86
N ASP A 156 -6.17 -22.45 -11.16
CA ASP A 156 -4.73 -22.64 -11.42
C ASP A 156 -4.01 -23.17 -10.16
N ILE A 157 -4.39 -22.69 -8.97
CA ILE A 157 -3.88 -23.19 -7.68
C ILE A 157 -4.28 -24.65 -7.46
N GLU A 158 -5.54 -25.01 -7.74
CA GLU A 158 -6.00 -26.40 -7.63
C GLU A 158 -5.22 -27.34 -8.57
N ASN A 159 -5.00 -26.93 -9.81
CA ASN A 159 -4.23 -27.69 -10.80
C ASN A 159 -2.78 -27.89 -10.34
N LEU A 160 -2.10 -26.82 -9.90
CA LEU A 160 -0.73 -26.90 -9.38
C LEU A 160 -0.63 -27.82 -8.16
N ASN A 161 -1.64 -27.81 -7.29
CA ASN A 161 -1.68 -28.72 -6.15
C ASN A 161 -1.84 -30.19 -6.57
N ALA A 162 -2.66 -30.46 -7.59
CA ALA A 162 -2.81 -31.80 -8.15
C ALA A 162 -1.51 -32.30 -8.80
N GLU A 163 -0.85 -31.47 -9.62
CA GLU A 163 0.45 -31.77 -10.22
C GLU A 163 1.51 -32.05 -9.15
N ASN A 164 1.55 -31.24 -8.09
CA ASN A 164 2.50 -31.43 -6.98
C ASN A 164 2.22 -32.74 -6.21
N ALA A 165 0.96 -33.16 -6.08
CA ALA A 165 0.62 -34.46 -5.49
C ALA A 165 1.09 -35.63 -6.38
N GLU A 166 0.94 -35.52 -7.69
CA GLU A 166 1.43 -36.52 -8.65
C GLU A 166 2.95 -36.62 -8.63
N HIS A 167 3.66 -35.48 -8.59
CA HIS A 167 5.11 -35.45 -8.45
C HIS A 167 5.58 -36.12 -7.15
N LYS A 168 4.90 -35.89 -6.02
CA LYS A 168 5.21 -36.58 -4.76
C LYS A 168 5.05 -38.10 -4.86
N MET A 169 3.97 -38.56 -5.50
CA MET A 169 3.74 -39.99 -5.74
C MET A 169 4.81 -40.60 -6.64
N THR A 170 5.21 -39.89 -7.68
CA THR A 170 6.27 -40.30 -8.61
C THR A 170 7.62 -40.38 -7.89
N ASN A 171 7.95 -39.38 -7.07
CA ASN A 171 9.17 -39.40 -6.24
C ASN A 171 9.17 -40.57 -5.25
N ALA A 172 8.06 -40.82 -4.55
CA ALA A 172 7.94 -41.96 -3.64
C ALA A 172 8.04 -43.31 -4.36
N LYS A 173 7.68 -43.38 -5.66
CA LYS A 173 7.92 -44.56 -6.49
C LYS A 173 9.41 -44.70 -6.81
N HIS A 174 10.05 -43.63 -7.29
CA HIS A 174 11.49 -43.63 -7.58
C HIS A 174 12.34 -43.98 -6.35
N GLU A 175 11.97 -43.50 -5.16
CA GLU A 175 12.65 -43.86 -3.90
C GLU A 175 12.59 -45.36 -3.63
N ARG A 176 11.42 -45.98 -3.80
CA ARG A 176 11.26 -47.45 -3.69
C ARG A 176 12.06 -48.21 -4.73
N ASP A 177 12.07 -47.73 -5.98
CA ASP A 177 12.85 -48.35 -7.06
C ASP A 177 14.36 -48.27 -6.76
N ILE A 178 14.84 -47.15 -6.20
CA ILE A 178 16.23 -47.00 -5.75
C ILE A 178 16.55 -47.98 -4.61
N GLU A 179 15.67 -48.16 -3.64
CA GLU A 179 15.86 -49.14 -2.56
C GLU A 179 15.90 -50.58 -3.09
N TYR A 180 15.02 -50.92 -4.01
CA TYR A 180 15.01 -52.21 -4.68
C TYR A 180 16.32 -52.49 -5.42
N LEU A 181 16.78 -51.55 -6.25
CA LEU A 181 18.04 -51.68 -6.99
C LEU A 181 19.26 -51.74 -6.06
N LYS A 182 19.23 -51.07 -4.91
CA LYS A 182 20.28 -51.20 -3.89
C LYS A 182 20.32 -52.61 -3.29
N ALA A 183 19.16 -53.20 -3.01
CA ALA A 183 19.06 -54.57 -2.49
C ALA A 183 19.54 -55.60 -3.53
N GLU A 184 19.12 -55.45 -4.79
CA GLU A 184 19.55 -56.32 -5.90
C GLU A 184 21.07 -56.24 -6.12
N ASN A 185 21.65 -55.04 -6.10
CA ASN A 185 23.10 -54.85 -6.18
C ASN A 185 23.85 -55.51 -5.01
N ALA A 186 23.28 -55.51 -3.80
CA ALA A 186 23.88 -56.18 -2.65
C ALA A 186 23.90 -57.71 -2.83
N GLU A 187 22.84 -58.30 -3.40
CA GLU A 187 22.79 -59.73 -3.75
C GLU A 187 23.78 -60.08 -4.86
N HIS A 188 23.87 -59.27 -5.92
CA HIS A 188 24.89 -59.45 -6.96
C HIS A 188 26.32 -59.39 -6.41
N LYS A 189 26.58 -58.50 -5.45
CA LYS A 189 27.88 -58.41 -4.77
C LYS A 189 28.20 -59.69 -4.00
N LYS A 190 27.22 -60.25 -3.26
CA LYS A 190 27.38 -61.55 -2.56
C LYS A 190 27.64 -62.69 -3.54
N SER A 191 26.88 -62.74 -4.64
CA SER A 191 27.05 -63.76 -5.69
C SER A 191 28.46 -63.68 -6.31
N THR A 192 28.91 -62.47 -6.64
CA THR A 192 30.28 -62.24 -7.15
C THR A 192 31.35 -62.68 -6.15
N GLN A 193 31.19 -62.37 -4.86
CA GLN A 193 32.11 -62.83 -3.81
C GLN A 193 32.14 -64.35 -3.69
N LEU A 194 30.98 -65.02 -3.82
CA LEU A 194 30.89 -66.47 -3.79
C LEU A 194 31.62 -67.10 -4.99
N VAL A 195 31.42 -66.55 -6.19
CA VAL A 195 32.11 -67.00 -7.41
C VAL A 195 33.63 -66.82 -7.28
N GLN A 196 34.09 -65.66 -6.81
CA GLN A 196 35.52 -65.41 -6.57
C GLN A 196 36.12 -66.43 -5.59
N LYS A 197 35.39 -66.76 -4.51
CA LYS A 197 35.81 -67.79 -3.56
C LYS A 197 35.90 -69.17 -4.21
N LEU A 198 34.91 -69.56 -5.01
CA LEU A 198 34.91 -70.84 -5.72
C LEU A 198 36.09 -70.95 -6.70
N ILE A 199 36.41 -69.87 -7.42
CA ILE A 199 37.58 -69.81 -8.32
C ILE A 199 38.87 -70.00 -7.52
N SER A 200 39.00 -69.34 -6.36
CA SER A 200 40.16 -69.52 -5.48
C SER A 200 40.27 -70.96 -4.95
N ASP A 201 39.15 -71.55 -4.52
CA ASP A 201 39.10 -72.93 -4.04
C ASP A 201 39.50 -73.93 -5.15
N GLN A 202 39.02 -73.71 -6.39
CA GLN A 202 39.39 -74.51 -7.56
C GLN A 202 40.88 -74.38 -7.91
N LYS A 203 41.42 -73.16 -7.88
CA LYS A 203 42.86 -72.91 -8.12
C LYS A 203 43.72 -73.64 -7.09
N ASN A 204 43.33 -73.60 -5.82
CA ASN A 204 44.02 -74.32 -4.75
C ASN A 204 43.94 -75.85 -4.92
N ALA A 205 42.81 -76.37 -5.39
CA ALA A 205 42.65 -77.80 -5.67
C ALA A 205 43.52 -78.27 -6.85
N LEU A 206 43.64 -77.46 -7.91
CA LEU A 206 44.53 -77.74 -9.04
C LEU A 206 45.99 -77.76 -8.59
N LEU A 207 46.44 -76.77 -7.82
CA LEU A 207 47.79 -76.73 -7.25
C LEU A 207 48.11 -77.97 -6.37
N LEU A 208 47.13 -78.45 -5.60
CA LEU A 208 47.29 -79.69 -4.83
C LEU A 208 47.36 -80.93 -5.73
N GLY A 209 46.59 -80.96 -6.82
CA GLY A 209 46.63 -82.04 -7.81
C GLY A 209 48.00 -82.14 -8.47
N ASP A 210 48.58 -81.01 -8.85
CA ASP A 210 49.93 -80.92 -9.42
C ASP A 210 50.97 -81.43 -8.40
N LEU A 211 50.90 -80.96 -7.14
CA LEU A 211 51.81 -81.38 -6.08
C LEU A 211 51.75 -82.90 -5.78
N VAL A 212 50.55 -83.49 -5.77
CA VAL A 212 50.37 -84.94 -5.58
C VAL A 212 50.92 -85.70 -6.78
N SER A 213 50.75 -85.19 -8.00
CA SER A 213 51.29 -85.80 -9.22
C SER A 213 52.81 -85.77 -9.23
N ASP A 214 53.42 -84.64 -8.86
CA ASP A 214 54.88 -84.51 -8.70
C ASP A 214 55.41 -85.47 -7.64
N PHE A 215 54.71 -85.61 -6.51
CA PHE A 215 55.08 -86.55 -5.45
C PHE A 215 54.99 -88.01 -5.92
N GLN A 216 53.92 -88.38 -6.61
CA GLN A 216 53.75 -89.73 -7.18
C GLN A 216 54.82 -90.03 -8.24
N LEU A 217 55.18 -89.05 -9.06
CA LEU A 217 56.25 -89.17 -10.06
C LEU A 217 57.61 -89.37 -9.39
N ALA A 218 57.93 -88.61 -8.33
CA ALA A 218 59.16 -88.77 -7.57
C ALA A 218 59.27 -90.16 -6.91
N VAL A 219 58.16 -90.69 -6.38
CA VAL A 219 58.09 -92.06 -5.86
C VAL A 219 58.32 -93.08 -6.98
N ALA A 220 57.66 -92.92 -8.14
CA ALA A 220 57.79 -93.84 -9.27
C ALA A 220 59.17 -93.82 -9.95
N GLN A 221 59.89 -92.70 -9.89
CA GLN A 221 61.25 -92.55 -10.44
C GLN A 221 62.34 -93.23 -9.59
N GLY A 222 61.98 -94.00 -8.56
CA GLY A 222 62.93 -94.81 -7.82
C GLY A 222 63.75 -94.03 -6.80
N CYS A 223 63.22 -92.93 -6.25
CA CYS A 223 63.70 -92.37 -4.99
C CYS A 223 63.29 -93.30 -3.81
N GLU A 224 63.67 -94.58 -3.87
CA GLU A 224 63.78 -95.48 -2.71
C GLU A 224 65.08 -95.17 -1.96
N GLN A 225 65.28 -93.90 -1.59
CA GLN A 225 66.15 -93.64 -0.46
C GLN A 225 65.29 -93.87 0.77
N ASP A 226 65.69 -94.82 1.60
CA ASP A 226 65.13 -95.11 2.91
C ASP A 226 65.04 -93.81 3.74
N PHE A 227 63.95 -93.07 3.57
CA PHE A 227 63.52 -92.05 4.51
C PHE A 227 62.95 -92.79 5.72
N GLU A 228 63.83 -93.44 6.47
CA GLU A 228 63.62 -93.80 7.87
C GLU A 228 63.45 -92.47 8.62
N PHE A 229 62.25 -91.91 8.57
CA PHE A 229 61.88 -90.75 9.37
C PHE A 229 61.79 -91.24 10.82
N LYS A 230 62.94 -91.36 11.48
CA LYS A 230 63.07 -91.65 12.91
C LYS A 230 62.55 -90.45 13.70
N LEU A 231 61.23 -90.32 13.73
CA LEU A 231 60.56 -89.54 14.77
C LEU A 231 60.93 -90.20 16.11
N PRO A 232 61.48 -89.45 17.08
CA PRO A 232 61.84 -90.02 18.36
C PRO A 232 60.59 -90.68 18.97
N ALA A 233 60.64 -91.99 19.19
CA ALA A 233 59.49 -92.78 19.67
C ALA A 233 58.87 -92.18 20.97
N LYS A 234 59.66 -91.46 21.76
CA LYS A 234 59.20 -90.76 22.98
C LYS A 234 58.22 -89.61 22.72
N THR A 235 58.26 -88.97 21.54
CA THR A 235 57.40 -87.81 21.21
C THR A 235 56.05 -88.24 20.65
N VAL A 236 56.05 -89.30 19.85
CA VAL A 236 54.81 -89.89 19.29
C VAL A 236 54.00 -90.57 20.38
N ASP A 237 54.65 -91.33 21.26
CA ASP A 237 53.95 -92.10 22.30
C ASP A 237 53.35 -91.21 23.40
N ARG A 238 53.96 -90.04 23.68
CA ARG A 238 53.41 -89.03 24.60
C ARG A 238 52.17 -88.33 24.02
N ARG A 239 52.22 -87.92 22.75
CA ARG A 239 51.07 -87.30 22.07
C ARG A 239 49.93 -88.28 21.84
N MET A 240 50.23 -89.53 21.50
CA MET A 240 49.20 -90.58 21.31
C MET A 240 48.53 -90.96 22.65
N LYS A 241 49.28 -90.98 23.76
CA LYS A 241 48.72 -91.17 25.11
C LYS A 241 47.88 -89.98 25.59
N GLU A 242 48.18 -88.76 25.17
CA GLU A 242 47.38 -87.57 25.51
C GLU A 242 46.08 -87.48 24.70
N ILE A 243 46.10 -87.89 23.42
CA ILE A 243 44.91 -88.00 22.56
C ILE A 243 43.97 -89.12 23.08
N LYS A 244 44.52 -90.28 23.47
CA LYS A 244 43.73 -91.39 24.05
C LYS A 244 43.11 -91.07 25.43
N ARG A 245 43.64 -90.08 26.15
CA ARG A 245 43.10 -89.63 27.45
C ARG A 245 41.97 -88.60 27.32
N GLY A 246 41.50 -88.30 26.11
CA GLY A 246 40.34 -87.45 25.89
C GLY A 246 40.52 -85.99 26.36
N ARG A 247 41.76 -85.54 26.60
CA ARG A 247 42.01 -84.12 26.81
C ARG A 247 41.92 -83.42 25.46
N ASN A 248 40.81 -82.74 25.22
CA ASN A 248 40.69 -81.77 24.14
C ASN A 248 41.62 -80.60 24.45
N ILE A 249 42.90 -80.74 24.08
CA ILE A 249 43.84 -79.63 24.13
C ILE A 249 43.61 -78.81 22.86
N ILE A 250 42.65 -77.88 22.92
CA ILE A 250 42.80 -76.63 22.18
C ILE A 250 43.92 -75.88 22.90
N ALA A 251 45.16 -76.20 22.57
CA ALA A 251 46.28 -75.37 23.00
C ALA A 251 46.20 -74.10 22.17
N HIS A 252 45.83 -73.01 22.84
CA HIS A 252 46.24 -71.69 22.38
C HIS A 252 47.77 -71.70 22.22
N PRO A 253 48.31 -71.23 21.09
CA PRO A 253 49.74 -71.21 20.85
C PRO A 253 50.35 -70.06 21.67
N ARG A 254 50.74 -70.35 22.92
CA ARG A 254 51.58 -69.43 23.71
C ARG A 254 53.00 -69.95 23.95
N ASP A 255 53.26 -71.24 23.74
CA ASP A 255 54.60 -71.83 23.95
C ASP A 255 55.17 -72.54 22.69
N SER A 256 54.71 -72.20 21.48
CA SER A 256 55.19 -72.78 20.22
C SER A 256 56.29 -71.95 19.53
N SER A 257 57.12 -71.24 20.31
CA SER A 257 58.26 -70.48 19.76
C SER A 257 59.37 -71.35 19.17
N GLU A 258 59.27 -72.68 19.29
CA GLU A 258 60.34 -73.61 18.89
C GLU A 258 60.08 -74.39 17.59
N PHE A 259 58.98 -74.15 16.87
CA PHE A 259 58.77 -74.75 15.54
C PHE A 259 58.61 -73.68 14.47
N THR A 260 59.68 -72.91 14.28
CA THR A 260 59.80 -71.98 13.15
C THR A 260 60.11 -72.74 11.87
N ALA A 261 59.79 -72.15 10.72
CA ALA A 261 60.24 -72.66 9.42
C ALA A 261 61.77 -72.84 9.40
N GLU A 262 62.50 -72.01 10.12
CA GLU A 262 63.95 -72.10 10.30
C GLU A 262 64.38 -73.38 11.03
N ASN A 263 63.68 -73.78 12.09
CA ASN A 263 64.00 -75.01 12.83
C ASN A 263 63.72 -76.26 11.99
N LEU A 264 62.64 -76.28 11.21
CA LEU A 264 62.38 -77.38 10.28
C LEU A 264 63.42 -77.40 9.16
N ASN A 265 63.78 -76.25 8.59
CA ASN A 265 64.80 -76.17 7.56
C ASN A 265 66.13 -76.73 8.06
N ALA A 266 66.54 -76.38 9.28
CA ALA A 266 67.75 -76.88 9.93
C ALA A 266 67.71 -78.41 10.11
N VAL A 267 66.58 -78.97 10.54
CA VAL A 267 66.42 -80.43 10.68
C VAL A 267 66.50 -81.14 9.32
N LEU A 268 65.82 -80.64 8.29
CA LEU A 268 65.89 -81.24 6.96
C LEU A 268 67.29 -81.12 6.35
N GLN A 269 68.00 -80.03 6.66
CA GLN A 269 69.37 -79.77 6.20
C GLN A 269 70.38 -80.72 6.86
N THR A 270 70.24 -80.99 8.16
CA THR A 270 71.06 -81.96 8.89
C THR A 270 70.81 -83.42 8.47
N GLN A 271 69.63 -83.72 7.93
CA GLN A 271 69.30 -85.05 7.37
C GLN A 271 69.79 -85.25 5.93
N GLY A 272 70.55 -84.30 5.36
CA GLY A 272 71.11 -84.43 4.02
C GLY A 272 70.10 -84.28 2.88
N ILE A 273 68.89 -83.79 3.17
CA ILE A 273 67.83 -83.60 2.17
C ILE A 273 68.22 -82.47 1.23
N SER A 274 68.14 -82.68 -0.08
CA SER A 274 68.51 -81.68 -1.08
C SER A 274 67.72 -80.36 -0.90
N GLU A 275 68.32 -79.24 -1.27
CA GLU A 275 67.73 -77.90 -1.19
C GLU A 275 66.32 -77.80 -1.83
N GLU A 276 66.13 -78.43 -2.99
CA GLU A 276 64.84 -78.49 -3.70
C GLU A 276 63.74 -79.13 -2.83
N HIS A 277 64.00 -80.33 -2.31
CA HIS A 277 63.09 -81.04 -1.42
C HIS A 277 62.86 -80.31 -0.08
N ARG A 278 63.86 -79.59 0.44
CA ARG A 278 63.68 -78.73 1.64
C ARG A 278 62.72 -77.58 1.37
N LYS A 279 62.84 -76.91 0.22
CA LYS A 279 61.92 -75.84 -0.19
C LYS A 279 60.49 -76.37 -0.33
N ILE A 280 60.32 -77.56 -0.90
CA ILE A 280 59.01 -78.23 -0.98
C ILE A 280 58.47 -78.53 0.42
N GLY A 281 59.29 -79.13 1.31
CA GLY A 281 58.88 -79.44 2.69
C GLY A 281 58.48 -78.21 3.50
N LEU A 282 59.24 -77.12 3.38
CA LEU A 282 58.91 -75.84 4.03
C LEU A 282 57.62 -75.25 3.49
N LYS A 283 57.41 -75.31 2.16
CA LYS A 283 56.16 -74.83 1.54
C LYS A 283 54.95 -75.66 1.96
N CYS A 284 55.12 -76.98 2.09
CA CYS A 284 54.08 -77.87 2.62
C CYS A 284 53.72 -77.53 4.07
N VAL A 285 54.70 -77.25 4.92
CA VAL A 285 54.47 -76.83 6.31
C VAL A 285 53.85 -75.44 6.37
N GLU A 286 54.29 -74.50 5.53
CA GLU A 286 53.68 -73.19 5.42
C GLU A 286 52.20 -73.28 4.98
N LEU A 287 51.86 -74.19 4.06
CA LEU A 287 50.48 -74.47 3.65
C LEU A 287 49.65 -75.22 4.72
N LEU A 288 50.27 -76.13 5.46
CA LEU A 288 49.64 -76.89 6.55
C LEU A 288 49.32 -75.99 7.76
N PHE A 289 50.20 -75.03 8.05
CA PHE A 289 50.09 -74.16 9.22
C PHE A 289 49.61 -72.73 8.90
N ASN A 290 49.36 -72.40 7.63
CA ASN A 290 48.68 -71.16 7.30
C ASN A 290 47.27 -71.16 7.91
N LYS A 291 46.92 -70.06 8.59
CA LYS A 291 45.82 -69.97 9.58
C LYS A 291 44.39 -70.19 9.06
N ASP A 292 44.21 -70.53 7.78
CA ASP A 292 42.90 -70.85 7.22
C ASP A 292 42.46 -72.27 7.58
N HIS A 293 42.18 -72.44 8.87
CA HIS A 293 41.67 -73.66 9.51
C HIS A 293 40.37 -74.21 8.88
N LEU A 294 39.67 -73.38 8.09
CA LEU A 294 38.48 -73.71 7.30
C LEU A 294 38.79 -74.60 6.09
N PHE A 295 39.97 -74.45 5.47
CA PHE A 295 40.41 -75.29 4.35
C PHE A 295 40.52 -76.75 4.79
N TRP A 296 41.20 -76.98 5.92
CA TRP A 296 41.38 -78.30 6.50
C TRP A 296 40.08 -78.93 6.97
N LYS A 297 39.13 -78.16 7.54
CA LYS A 297 37.84 -78.72 7.97
C LYS A 297 36.97 -79.21 6.81
N LYS A 298 37.03 -78.56 5.65
CA LYS A 298 36.35 -79.00 4.42
C LYS A 298 37.09 -80.13 3.70
N LEU A 299 38.43 -80.12 3.67
CA LEU A 299 39.20 -81.24 3.13
C LEU A 299 38.97 -82.52 3.95
N ASN A 300 38.93 -82.39 5.28
CA ASN A 300 38.77 -83.49 6.22
C ASN A 300 37.36 -84.11 6.25
N THR A 301 36.39 -83.57 5.49
CA THR A 301 35.07 -84.22 5.30
C THR A 301 34.95 -84.94 3.95
N LYS A 302 35.78 -84.60 2.94
CA LYS A 302 35.77 -85.26 1.63
C LYS A 302 36.92 -86.27 1.44
N LEU A 303 38.11 -86.03 1.99
CA LEU A 303 39.25 -86.95 1.84
C LEU A 303 39.29 -88.08 2.88
N THR A 304 38.70 -87.90 4.07
CA THR A 304 38.65 -88.95 5.11
C THR A 304 37.94 -90.21 4.64
N MET A 305 37.00 -90.13 3.69
CA MET A 305 36.35 -91.35 3.18
C MET A 305 37.13 -92.08 2.07
N ARG A 306 38.06 -91.42 1.36
CA ARG A 306 38.84 -92.08 0.30
C ARG A 306 40.25 -92.47 0.72
N VAL A 307 40.94 -91.65 1.52
CA VAL A 307 42.31 -91.95 1.96
C VAL A 307 42.32 -93.04 3.04
N PHE A 308 41.36 -93.06 3.99
CA PHE A 308 41.28 -94.17 4.96
C PHE A 308 41.01 -95.53 4.29
N LYS A 309 40.40 -95.56 3.10
CA LYS A 309 40.13 -96.82 2.38
C LYS A 309 41.34 -97.35 1.61
N HIS A 310 42.30 -96.50 1.26
CA HIS A 310 43.55 -96.94 0.61
C HIS A 310 44.70 -97.15 1.59
N VAL A 311 44.78 -96.42 2.70
CA VAL A 311 45.82 -96.66 3.71
C VAL A 311 45.55 -97.93 4.53
N ASN A 312 44.29 -98.33 4.75
CA ASN A 312 43.98 -99.62 5.37
C ASN A 312 44.22 -100.84 4.45
N LEU A 313 44.41 -100.64 3.14
CA LEU A 313 44.66 -101.76 2.21
C LEU A 313 46.15 -102.06 2.01
N VAL A 314 47.04 -101.25 2.58
CA VAL A 314 48.50 -101.45 2.53
C VAL A 314 49.04 -101.93 3.90
N LEU A 315 48.18 -102.06 4.90
CA LEU A 315 48.53 -102.53 6.26
C LEU A 315 47.73 -103.79 6.70
N LEU A 316 47.16 -104.52 5.74
CA LEU A 316 46.68 -105.90 5.86
C LEU A 316 47.25 -106.72 4.71
#